data_AF-A0A1M6HB92-F1
#
_entry.id   AF-A0A1M6HB92-F1
#
_cell.length_a   1.000
_cell.length_b   1.000
_cell.length_c   1.000
_cell.angle_alpha   90.00
_cell.angle_beta   90.00
_cell.angle_gamma   90.00
#
_symmetry.space_group_name_H-M   'P 1'
#
loop_
_entity.id
_entity.type
_entity.pdbx_description
1 polymer ?
#
loop_
_entity_poly.entity_id
_entity_poly.type
_entity_poly.pdbx_seq_one_letter_code
_entity_poly.pdbx_strand_id
1 'polypeptide(L)'
;MFIDLQSPLHKVESFLHQIEFFSNKNEKITEITKPGEGNMNVVLRVKTNLRSFILKQSRPFVQKYKEIKAPIERIEVEHQFYKAIIANNTSLNQHIPQVLKFIKEHHLLILEDLGKCEDMTSLYSSYKIERNQLKLLVNIVSNIHKTKVANKYPENKELRKLNHQHIFELPFLENNGFSLNNVQEGLEKLSIPYKKDELLKEKIKKIGDKYLSEGTTLIHGDFYPGSWMSKQENIYIIDPEFSFLGFAEFDLGVLAAHFILISKDKAVIDTIEDFYPTTIESALLAQVTGIEIMRRLIGLAQLPIVLTLQEKENLLQLAYQLIMN
;
A
#
# COMPACT_ATOMS: atom_id res chain seq x y z
N MET A 1 23.59 -9.55 -5.53
CA MET A 1 24.13 -8.90 -4.30
C MET A 1 22.97 -8.23 -3.59
N PHE A 2 22.83 -8.40 -2.27
CA PHE A 2 21.92 -7.59 -1.48
C PHE A 2 22.61 -6.29 -1.06
N ILE A 3 21.95 -5.16 -1.29
CA ILE A 3 22.47 -3.83 -0.98
C ILE A 3 21.67 -3.29 0.20
N ASP A 4 22.38 -2.80 1.21
CA ASP A 4 21.86 -2.23 2.44
C ASP A 4 22.56 -0.90 2.74
N LEU A 5 22.02 -0.11 3.67
CA LEU A 5 22.55 1.21 4.05
C LEU A 5 24.05 1.21 4.41
N GLN A 6 24.53 0.10 4.99
CA GLN A 6 25.93 -0.06 5.42
C GLN A 6 26.82 -0.72 4.35
N SER A 7 26.28 -1.00 3.15
CA SER A 7 27.07 -1.59 2.07
C SER A 7 28.21 -0.66 1.67
N PRO A 8 29.46 -1.17 1.52
CA PRO A 8 30.58 -0.33 1.10
C PRO A 8 30.31 0.32 -0.26
N LEU A 9 30.45 1.65 -0.36
CA LEU A 9 30.09 2.41 -1.56
C LEU A 9 30.76 1.86 -2.83
N HIS A 10 32.06 1.56 -2.77
CA HIS A 10 32.81 0.99 -3.90
C HIS A 10 32.25 -0.34 -4.42
N LYS A 11 31.65 -1.17 -3.54
CA LYS A 11 30.98 -2.42 -3.97
C LYS A 11 29.67 -2.13 -4.67
N VAL A 12 28.90 -1.16 -4.18
CA VAL A 12 27.65 -0.72 -4.81
C VAL A 12 27.95 -0.10 -6.18
N GLU A 13 28.95 0.77 -6.29
CA GLU A 13 29.41 1.35 -7.57
C GLU A 13 29.84 0.27 -8.56
N SER A 14 30.70 -0.66 -8.14
CA SER A 14 31.16 -1.78 -8.98
C SER A 14 29.99 -2.60 -9.49
N PHE A 15 29.01 -2.87 -8.63
CA PHE A 15 27.79 -3.57 -9.00
C PHE A 15 26.94 -2.75 -9.99
N LEU A 16 26.74 -1.45 -9.78
CA LEU A 16 25.98 -0.58 -10.68
C LEU A 16 26.63 -0.45 -12.07
N HIS A 17 27.96 -0.53 -12.15
CA HIS A 17 28.67 -0.67 -13.43
C HIS A 17 28.47 -2.05 -14.05
N GLN A 18 28.56 -3.13 -13.26
CA GLN A 18 28.38 -4.50 -13.73
C GLN A 18 27.00 -4.71 -14.36
N ILE A 19 25.95 -4.14 -13.76
CA ILE A 19 24.60 -4.19 -14.32
C ILE A 19 24.36 -3.12 -15.38
N GLU A 20 25.38 -2.40 -15.85
CA GLU A 20 25.28 -1.35 -16.87
C GLU A 20 24.24 -0.26 -16.52
N PHE A 21 24.10 0.11 -15.25
CA PHE A 21 23.30 1.27 -14.84
C PHE A 21 24.14 2.54 -14.80
N PHE A 22 25.40 2.42 -14.34
CA PHE A 22 26.40 3.46 -14.47
C PHE A 22 27.14 3.29 -15.80
N SER A 23 26.77 4.10 -16.78
CA SER A 23 27.46 4.20 -18.07
C SER A 23 28.67 5.14 -18.02
N ASN A 24 28.67 6.11 -17.12
CA ASN A 24 29.78 7.06 -16.94
C ASN A 24 30.76 6.57 -15.87
N LYS A 25 32.01 6.32 -16.25
CA LYS A 25 33.08 5.88 -15.32
C LYS A 25 33.43 6.90 -14.23
N ASN A 26 33.00 8.15 -14.39
CA ASN A 26 33.21 9.22 -13.42
C ASN A 26 32.01 9.44 -12.48
N GLU A 27 30.90 8.71 -12.68
CA GLU A 27 29.79 8.72 -11.73
C GLU A 27 30.21 7.97 -10.45
N LYS A 28 30.14 8.65 -9.30
CA LYS A 28 30.52 8.13 -7.99
C LYS A 28 29.40 8.38 -6.99
N ILE A 29 29.15 7.40 -6.14
CA ILE A 29 28.19 7.51 -5.04
C ILE A 29 28.81 8.40 -3.97
N THR A 30 28.13 9.50 -3.66
CA THR A 30 28.52 10.40 -2.57
C THR A 30 27.83 10.03 -1.27
N GLU A 31 26.62 9.47 -1.35
CA GLU A 31 25.78 9.20 -0.18
C GLU A 31 24.73 8.12 -0.49
N ILE A 32 24.44 7.29 0.53
CA ILE A 32 23.29 6.38 0.55
C ILE A 32 22.49 6.68 1.81
N THR A 33 21.21 6.97 1.66
CA THR A 33 20.28 7.27 2.77
C THR A 33 19.02 6.42 2.64
N LYS A 34 18.22 6.38 3.72
CA LYS A 34 16.84 5.89 3.63
C LYS A 34 15.92 7.05 3.24
N PRO A 35 15.09 6.92 2.18
CA PRO A 35 14.15 7.96 1.80
C PRO A 35 12.89 7.98 2.67
N GLY A 36 12.65 6.93 3.45
CA GLY A 36 11.50 6.76 4.34
C GLY A 36 11.54 5.39 5.02
N GLU A 37 10.52 5.10 5.83
CA GLU A 37 10.36 3.80 6.50
C GLU A 37 9.79 2.76 5.53
N GLY A 38 10.67 2.01 4.86
CA GLY A 38 10.25 0.93 3.95
C GLY A 38 9.58 -0.23 4.71
N ASN A 39 8.40 -0.66 4.26
CA ASN A 39 7.66 -1.75 4.90
C ASN A 39 8.15 -3.12 4.43
N MET A 40 7.97 -3.43 3.14
CA MET A 40 8.27 -4.75 2.60
C MET A 40 9.70 -4.88 2.07
N ASN A 41 10.25 -3.84 1.45
CA ASN A 41 11.50 -3.90 0.70
C ASN A 41 12.59 -3.03 1.33
N VAL A 42 13.84 -3.33 1.01
CA VAL A 42 14.94 -2.39 1.26
C VAL A 42 14.82 -1.27 0.24
N VAL A 43 14.61 -0.04 0.72
CA VAL A 43 14.54 1.17 -0.11
C VAL A 43 15.68 2.10 0.28
N LEU A 44 16.52 2.46 -0.68
CA LEU A 44 17.69 3.30 -0.49
C LEU A 44 17.65 4.45 -1.50
N ARG A 45 17.84 5.68 -1.04
CA ARG A 45 18.16 6.81 -1.90
C ARG A 45 19.66 6.83 -2.10
N VAL A 46 20.09 6.70 -3.35
CA VAL A 46 21.50 6.78 -3.74
C VAL A 46 21.72 8.13 -4.40
N LYS A 47 22.63 8.92 -3.85
CA LYS A 47 23.06 10.19 -4.43
C LYS A 47 24.47 10.04 -4.99
N THR A 48 24.65 10.51 -6.21
CA THR A 48 25.93 10.56 -6.90
C THR A 48 26.37 12.00 -7.09
N ASN A 49 27.58 12.19 -7.61
CA ASN A 49 28.05 13.49 -8.08
C ASN A 49 27.27 14.04 -9.29
N LEU A 50 26.35 13.27 -9.89
CA LEU A 50 25.59 13.67 -11.08
C LEU A 50 24.07 13.73 -10.86
N ARG A 51 23.51 12.85 -10.04
CA ARG A 51 22.05 12.67 -9.88
C ARG A 51 21.71 11.94 -8.59
N SER A 52 20.42 11.70 -8.37
CA SER A 52 19.94 10.74 -7.38
C SER A 52 18.90 9.79 -7.97
N PHE A 53 18.76 8.62 -7.37
CA PHE A 53 17.78 7.60 -7.73
C PHE A 53 17.40 6.76 -6.51
N ILE A 54 16.25 6.08 -6.60
CA ILE A 54 15.81 5.14 -5.58
C ILE A 54 16.18 3.72 -6.01
N LEU A 55 16.86 3.01 -5.12
CA LEU A 55 17.17 1.60 -5.23
C LEU A 55 16.22 0.83 -4.31
N LYS A 56 15.32 0.03 -4.89
CA LYS A 56 14.37 -0.80 -4.17
C LYS A 56 14.65 -2.27 -4.43
N GLN A 57 14.85 -3.04 -3.37
CA GLN A 57 15.24 -4.44 -3.47
C GLN A 57 14.46 -5.32 -2.50
N SER A 58 13.87 -6.40 -3.00
CA SER A 58 13.20 -7.38 -2.15
C SER A 58 14.18 -8.26 -1.37
N ARG A 59 13.65 -8.85 -0.30
CA ARG A 59 14.27 -9.90 0.53
C ARG A 59 13.30 -11.07 0.65
N PRO A 60 13.72 -12.28 1.04
CA PRO A 60 12.80 -13.41 1.27
C PRO A 60 11.93 -13.26 2.55
N PHE A 61 11.83 -12.04 3.07
CA PHE A 61 11.09 -11.65 4.26
C PHE A 61 10.58 -10.20 4.12
N VAL A 62 9.67 -9.80 5.00
CA VAL A 62 9.19 -8.41 5.15
C VAL A 62 10.29 -7.58 5.81
N GLN A 63 10.72 -6.48 5.17
CA GLN A 63 11.86 -5.69 5.67
C GLN A 63 11.64 -5.15 7.10
N LYS A 64 10.42 -4.72 7.41
CA LYS A 64 10.01 -4.24 8.74
C LYS A 64 9.92 -5.35 9.80
N TYR A 65 9.50 -6.55 9.39
CA TYR A 65 9.28 -7.73 10.24
C TYR A 65 10.04 -8.93 9.67
N LYS A 66 11.35 -9.00 9.94
CA LYS A 66 12.27 -9.93 9.26
C LYS A 66 11.97 -11.41 9.52
N GLU A 67 11.24 -11.70 10.58
CA GLU A 67 10.71 -13.01 10.94
C GLU A 67 9.56 -13.48 10.03
N ILE A 68 8.87 -12.54 9.37
CA ILE A 68 7.77 -12.84 8.45
C ILE A 68 8.34 -13.10 7.06
N LYS A 69 8.25 -14.35 6.59
CA LYS A 69 8.64 -14.73 5.22
C LYS A 69 7.74 -14.01 4.21
N ALA A 70 8.33 -13.57 3.10
CA ALA A 70 7.61 -12.92 2.02
C ALA A 70 8.21 -13.31 0.66
N PRO A 71 7.41 -13.44 -0.41
CA PRO A 71 7.91 -13.76 -1.74
C PRO A 71 8.91 -12.72 -2.23
N ILE A 72 10.12 -13.14 -2.61
CA ILE A 72 11.17 -12.23 -3.06
C ILE A 72 10.86 -11.65 -4.45
N GLU A 73 10.01 -12.32 -5.21
CA GLU A 73 9.54 -11.94 -6.54
C GLU A 73 8.54 -10.77 -6.51
N ARG A 74 8.09 -10.30 -5.34
CA ARG A 74 7.11 -9.19 -5.23
C ARG A 74 7.56 -7.90 -5.91
N ILE A 75 8.86 -7.61 -5.96
CA ILE A 75 9.40 -6.47 -6.70
C ILE A 75 9.21 -6.60 -8.21
N GLU A 76 9.11 -7.82 -8.74
CA GLU A 76 8.74 -8.06 -10.14
C GLU A 76 7.28 -7.67 -10.38
N VAL A 77 6.39 -7.91 -9.42
CA VAL A 77 4.97 -7.49 -9.50
C VAL A 77 4.86 -5.97 -9.56
N GLU A 78 5.58 -5.27 -8.69
CA GLU A 78 5.68 -3.80 -8.72
C GLU A 78 6.20 -3.29 -10.08
N HIS A 79 7.23 -3.93 -10.63
CA HIS A 79 7.72 -3.59 -11.96
C HIS A 79 6.67 -3.85 -13.06
N GLN A 80 5.92 -4.97 -13.00
CA GLN A 80 4.85 -5.24 -13.96
C GLN A 80 3.72 -4.22 -13.88
N PHE A 81 3.39 -3.72 -12.68
CA PHE A 81 2.43 -2.64 -12.50
C PHE A 81 2.86 -1.39 -13.27
N TYR A 82 4.06 -0.88 -13.01
CA TYR A 82 4.57 0.32 -13.70
C TYR A 82 4.64 0.11 -15.21
N LYS A 83 5.10 -1.06 -15.66
CA LYS A 83 5.14 -1.40 -17.09
C LYS A 83 3.75 -1.39 -17.71
N ALA A 84 2.73 -1.91 -17.03
CA ALA A 84 1.35 -1.91 -17.52
C ALA A 84 0.79 -0.49 -17.65
N ILE A 85 1.01 0.36 -16.63
CA ILE A 85 0.61 1.77 -16.66
C ILE A 85 1.28 2.50 -17.84
N ILE A 86 2.61 2.44 -17.94
CA ILE A 86 3.38 3.16 -18.98
C ILE A 86 2.92 2.76 -20.39
N ALA A 87 2.64 1.47 -20.60
CA ALA A 87 2.26 0.96 -21.92
C ALA A 87 0.81 1.27 -22.30
N ASN A 88 -0.11 1.37 -21.33
CA ASN A 88 -1.55 1.36 -21.62
C ASN A 88 -2.33 2.54 -21.01
N ASN A 89 -1.67 3.41 -20.25
CA ASN A 89 -2.33 4.52 -19.58
C ASN A 89 -1.42 5.74 -19.36
N THR A 90 -1.25 6.54 -20.42
CA THR A 90 -0.37 7.72 -20.40
C THR A 90 -0.81 8.82 -19.44
N SER A 91 -2.10 8.88 -19.05
CA SER A 91 -2.61 9.88 -18.09
C SER A 91 -2.00 9.71 -16.70
N LEU A 92 -1.56 8.49 -16.37
CA LEU A 92 -0.94 8.16 -15.08
C LEU A 92 0.57 8.35 -15.07
N ASN A 93 1.23 8.60 -16.21
CA ASN A 93 2.69 8.73 -16.25
C ASN A 93 3.20 9.89 -15.36
N GLN A 94 2.39 10.92 -15.12
CA GLN A 94 2.71 12.02 -14.20
C GLN A 94 2.47 11.70 -12.72
N HIS A 95 1.85 10.54 -12.44
CA HIS A 95 1.44 10.09 -11.11
C HIS A 95 2.20 8.83 -10.67
N ILE A 96 3.25 8.41 -11.37
CA ILE A 96 4.13 7.30 -10.97
C ILE A 96 5.59 7.71 -11.17
N PRO A 97 6.54 7.17 -10.39
CA PRO A 97 7.96 7.40 -10.64
C PRO A 97 8.39 6.73 -11.95
N GLN A 98 9.36 7.32 -12.65
CA GLN A 98 9.95 6.63 -13.81
C GLN A 98 10.71 5.38 -13.37
N VAL A 99 10.50 4.28 -14.10
CA VAL A 99 11.33 3.07 -13.97
C VAL A 99 12.63 3.28 -14.74
N LEU A 100 13.75 3.38 -14.03
CA LEU A 100 15.06 3.59 -14.64
C LEU A 100 15.72 2.27 -15.03
N LYS A 101 15.57 1.21 -14.21
CA LYS A 101 16.06 -0.13 -14.52
C LYS A 101 15.38 -1.19 -13.64
N PHE A 102 15.15 -2.38 -14.20
CA PHE A 102 14.76 -3.56 -13.43
C PHE A 102 15.74 -4.70 -13.72
N ILE A 103 16.18 -5.39 -12.68
CA ILE A 103 17.15 -6.49 -12.77
C ILE A 103 16.58 -7.69 -12.02
N LYS A 104 16.02 -8.63 -12.79
CA LYS A 104 15.24 -9.77 -12.27
C LYS A 104 16.08 -10.67 -11.37
N GLU A 105 17.30 -10.98 -11.78
CA GLU A 105 18.25 -11.87 -11.09
C GLU A 105 18.67 -11.33 -9.72
N HIS A 106 18.46 -10.03 -9.50
CA HIS A 106 18.79 -9.35 -8.25
C HIS A 106 17.57 -8.84 -7.49
N HIS A 107 16.35 -9.12 -7.97
CA HIS A 107 15.11 -8.62 -7.37
C HIS A 107 15.20 -7.11 -7.08
N LEU A 108 15.69 -6.38 -8.09
CA LEU A 108 16.14 -5.00 -7.94
C LEU A 108 15.39 -4.11 -8.93
N LEU A 109 14.75 -3.07 -8.40
CA LEU A 109 14.09 -2.02 -9.15
C LEU A 109 14.75 -0.68 -8.83
N ILE A 110 15.17 0.02 -9.88
CA ILE A 110 15.75 1.36 -9.79
C ILE A 110 14.73 2.34 -10.35
N LEU A 111 14.31 3.28 -9.51
CA LEU A 111 13.27 4.27 -9.80
C LEU A 111 13.84 5.69 -9.76
N GLU A 112 13.14 6.61 -10.42
CA GLU A 112 13.31 8.04 -10.25
C GLU A 112 13.30 8.44 -8.77
N ASP A 113 14.25 9.26 -8.35
CA ASP A 113 14.15 9.97 -7.08
C ASP A 113 13.28 11.22 -7.27
N LEU A 114 12.07 11.16 -6.72
CA LEU A 114 11.14 12.28 -6.72
C LEU A 114 11.67 13.50 -5.93
N GLY A 115 12.79 13.35 -5.22
CA GLY A 115 13.49 14.41 -4.52
C GLY A 115 12.88 14.65 -3.14
N LYS A 116 12.77 15.93 -2.75
CA LYS A 116 12.10 16.30 -1.49
C LYS A 116 10.59 16.13 -1.67
N CYS A 117 10.10 14.98 -1.25
CA CYS A 117 8.70 14.61 -1.19
C CYS A 117 8.48 13.84 0.11
N GLU A 118 7.25 13.91 0.62
CA GLU A 118 6.82 13.18 1.80
C GLU A 118 5.66 12.29 1.42
N ASP A 119 5.58 11.12 2.04
CA ASP A 119 4.34 10.35 1.98
C ASP A 119 3.21 11.14 2.63
N MET A 120 1.98 10.76 2.33
CA MET A 120 0.81 11.48 2.83
C MET A 120 0.36 10.99 4.21
N THR A 121 1.20 10.27 4.97
CA THR A 121 0.84 9.83 6.34
C THR A 121 0.70 11.00 7.31
N SER A 122 1.26 12.17 6.99
CA SER A 122 1.02 13.41 7.73
C SER A 122 -0.46 13.80 7.81
N LEU A 123 -1.30 13.31 6.88
CA LEU A 123 -2.76 13.52 6.92
C LEU A 123 -3.40 12.96 8.19
N TYR A 124 -2.84 11.91 8.81
CA TYR A 124 -3.35 11.38 10.08
C TYR A 124 -3.23 12.37 11.25
N SER A 125 -2.30 13.32 11.15
CA SER A 125 -2.12 14.36 12.17
C SER A 125 -2.95 15.61 11.89
N SER A 126 -3.37 15.85 10.64
CA SER A 126 -4.08 17.07 10.26
C SER A 126 -5.57 17.03 10.59
N TYR A 127 -6.17 15.83 10.65
CA TYR A 127 -7.63 15.58 10.75
C TYR A 127 -8.46 16.32 9.70
N LYS A 128 -7.81 16.79 8.62
CA LYS A 128 -8.43 17.60 7.58
C LYS A 128 -8.21 16.93 6.23
N ILE A 129 -9.29 16.91 5.48
CA ILE A 129 -9.32 16.36 4.14
C ILE A 129 -9.93 17.40 3.22
N GLU A 130 -9.24 17.69 2.14
CA GLU A 130 -9.79 18.51 1.07
C GLU A 130 -10.55 17.64 0.07
N ARG A 131 -11.79 18.02 -0.24
CA ARG A 131 -12.62 17.29 -1.22
C ARG A 131 -11.95 17.17 -2.59
N ASN A 132 -11.17 18.18 -3.00
CA ASN A 132 -10.42 18.15 -4.25
C ASN A 132 -9.29 17.10 -4.24
N GLN A 133 -8.66 16.88 -3.08
CA GLN A 133 -7.65 15.84 -2.91
C GLN A 133 -8.27 14.44 -3.01
N LEU A 134 -9.44 14.22 -2.37
CA LEU A 134 -10.19 12.97 -2.54
C LEU A 134 -10.53 12.74 -4.01
N LYS A 135 -11.08 13.75 -4.68
CA LYS A 135 -11.42 13.69 -6.10
C LYS A 135 -10.21 13.33 -6.97
N LEU A 136 -9.05 13.92 -6.70
CA LEU A 136 -7.80 13.60 -7.41
C LEU A 136 -7.41 12.13 -7.22
N LEU A 137 -7.43 11.63 -5.98
CA LEU A 137 -7.11 10.23 -5.68
C LEU A 137 -8.10 9.26 -6.32
N VAL A 138 -9.40 9.56 -6.29
CA VAL A 138 -10.45 8.78 -6.98
C VAL A 138 -10.18 8.76 -8.50
N ASN A 139 -9.80 9.89 -9.09
CA ASN A 139 -9.44 9.94 -10.50
C ASN A 139 -8.21 9.07 -10.79
N ILE A 140 -7.14 9.18 -10.00
CA ILE A 140 -5.92 8.38 -10.16
C ILE A 140 -6.25 6.88 -10.07
N VAL A 141 -6.94 6.44 -9.02
CA VAL A 141 -7.26 5.01 -8.83
C VAL A 141 -8.22 4.49 -9.91
N SER A 142 -9.17 5.31 -10.37
CA SER A 142 -10.03 4.94 -11.51
C SER A 142 -9.24 4.75 -12.81
N ASN A 143 -8.18 5.54 -13.03
CA ASN A 143 -7.30 5.34 -14.18
C ASN A 143 -6.48 4.06 -14.00
N ILE A 144 -6.02 3.72 -12.79
CA ILE A 144 -5.36 2.43 -12.53
C ILE A 144 -6.30 1.29 -12.93
N HIS A 145 -7.55 1.33 -12.45
CA HIS A 145 -8.58 0.31 -12.74
C HIS A 145 -8.93 0.18 -14.24
N LYS A 146 -8.84 1.27 -15.00
CA LYS A 146 -9.05 1.27 -16.47
C LYS A 146 -7.85 0.77 -17.27
N THR A 147 -6.69 0.60 -16.63
CA THR A 147 -5.48 0.16 -17.33
C THR A 147 -5.65 -1.28 -17.79
N LYS A 148 -5.59 -1.46 -19.11
CA LYS A 148 -5.59 -2.80 -19.70
C LYS A 148 -4.25 -3.46 -19.42
N VAL A 149 -4.29 -4.67 -18.89
CA VAL A 149 -3.11 -5.52 -18.68
C VAL A 149 -3.13 -6.67 -19.66
N ALA A 150 -1.96 -7.18 -20.02
CA ALA A 150 -1.87 -8.39 -20.83
C ALA A 150 -2.47 -9.59 -20.08
N ASN A 151 -2.91 -10.62 -20.81
CA ASN A 151 -3.53 -11.86 -20.30
C ASN A 151 -2.66 -12.68 -19.29
N LYS A 152 -1.50 -12.17 -18.86
CA LYS A 152 -0.54 -12.83 -17.97
C LYS A 152 -0.07 -11.91 -16.84
N TYR A 153 -0.91 -10.99 -16.35
CA TYR A 153 -0.55 -10.19 -15.17
C TYR A 153 -0.27 -11.13 -13.97
N PRO A 154 0.74 -10.87 -13.13
CA PRO A 154 1.04 -11.74 -12.00
C PRO A 154 -0.16 -11.91 -11.07
N GLU A 155 -0.48 -13.15 -10.72
CA GLU A 155 -1.58 -13.44 -9.79
C GLU A 155 -1.26 -13.04 -8.34
N ASN A 156 0.03 -12.90 -8.02
CA ASN A 156 0.55 -12.48 -6.72
C ASN A 156 0.05 -13.32 -5.53
N LYS A 157 -0.24 -14.61 -5.76
CA LYS A 157 -0.95 -15.51 -4.82
C LYS A 157 -0.36 -15.55 -3.42
N GLU A 158 0.93 -15.76 -3.29
CA GLU A 158 1.56 -15.96 -1.97
C GLU A 158 1.58 -14.66 -1.14
N LEU A 159 1.84 -13.52 -1.78
CA LEU A 159 1.78 -12.23 -1.09
C LEU A 159 0.34 -11.84 -0.75
N ARG A 160 -0.63 -12.14 -1.64
CA ARG A 160 -2.06 -11.97 -1.36
C ARG A 160 -2.52 -12.83 -0.20
N LYS A 161 -2.09 -14.10 -0.09
CA LYS A 161 -2.41 -14.93 1.09
C LYS A 161 -1.87 -14.33 2.37
N LEU A 162 -0.63 -13.84 2.35
CA LEU A 162 -0.05 -13.14 3.51
C LEU A 162 -0.90 -11.90 3.88
N ASN A 163 -1.21 -11.06 2.90
CA ASN A 163 -2.03 -9.88 3.13
C ASN A 163 -3.44 -10.26 3.64
N HIS A 164 -4.05 -11.28 3.05
CA HIS A 164 -5.36 -11.78 3.44
C HIS A 164 -5.43 -12.12 4.93
N GLN A 165 -4.40 -12.79 5.46
CA GLN A 165 -4.33 -13.10 6.89
C GLN A 165 -4.34 -11.82 7.75
N HIS A 166 -3.57 -10.81 7.36
CA HIS A 166 -3.48 -9.55 8.10
C HIS A 166 -4.74 -8.67 7.99
N ILE A 167 -5.53 -8.86 6.93
CA ILE A 167 -6.74 -8.06 6.68
C ILE A 167 -7.99 -8.74 7.23
N PHE A 168 -8.19 -10.01 6.91
CA PHE A 168 -9.48 -10.71 7.05
C PHE A 168 -9.48 -11.77 8.16
N GLU A 169 -8.32 -12.18 8.69
CA GLU A 169 -8.23 -13.23 9.70
C GLU A 169 -7.71 -12.73 11.05
N LEU A 170 -6.43 -12.34 11.12
CA LEU A 170 -5.72 -12.03 12.36
C LEU A 170 -6.39 -10.96 13.24
N PRO A 171 -6.95 -9.84 12.70
CA PRO A 171 -7.63 -8.86 13.54
C PRO A 171 -8.85 -9.42 14.29
N PHE A 172 -9.45 -10.49 13.77
CA PHE A 172 -10.72 -11.06 14.24
C PHE A 172 -10.54 -12.37 15.03
N LEU A 173 -9.29 -12.81 15.24
CA LEU A 173 -8.98 -13.94 16.12
C LEU A 173 -8.77 -13.45 17.56
N GLU A 174 -9.32 -14.18 18.54
CA GLU A 174 -9.07 -13.93 19.98
C GLU A 174 -7.58 -14.06 20.31
N ASN A 175 -6.94 -15.11 19.82
CA ASN A 175 -5.52 -15.39 20.04
C ASN A 175 -4.73 -15.23 18.72
N ASN A 176 -4.37 -13.99 18.38
CA ASN A 176 -3.72 -13.64 17.12
C ASN A 176 -2.21 -13.35 17.22
N GLY A 177 -1.62 -13.56 18.41
CA GLY A 177 -0.18 -13.41 18.64
C GLY A 177 0.31 -11.99 18.93
N PHE A 178 -0.59 -11.00 19.04
CA PHE A 178 -0.24 -9.64 19.48
C PHE A 178 -1.26 -9.08 20.47
N SER A 179 -0.79 -8.46 21.54
CA SER A 179 -1.65 -7.84 22.56
C SER A 179 -2.02 -6.42 22.12
N LEU A 180 -3.31 -6.14 21.94
CA LEU A 180 -3.77 -4.78 21.61
C LEU A 180 -3.59 -3.81 22.78
N ASN A 181 -3.44 -4.30 24.01
CA ASN A 181 -3.09 -3.45 25.15
C ASN A 181 -1.67 -2.87 25.04
N ASN A 182 -0.79 -3.46 24.21
CA ASN A 182 0.52 -2.87 23.91
C ASN A 182 0.40 -1.68 22.94
N VAL A 183 -0.70 -1.57 22.19
CA VAL A 183 -1.03 -0.43 21.35
C VAL A 183 -1.67 0.67 22.21
N GLN A 184 -2.69 0.31 22.98
CA GLN A 184 -3.37 1.20 23.91
C GLN A 184 -4.10 0.36 24.96
N GLU A 185 -3.89 0.66 26.24
CA GLU A 185 -4.60 0.00 27.32
C GLU A 185 -6.12 0.09 27.12
N GLY A 186 -6.82 -1.04 27.26
CA GLY A 186 -8.27 -1.15 27.10
C GLY A 186 -8.72 -1.51 25.67
N LEU A 187 -7.85 -1.40 24.67
CA LEU A 187 -8.20 -1.73 23.27
C LEU A 187 -8.48 -3.22 23.07
N GLU A 188 -7.80 -4.10 23.80
CA GLU A 188 -8.07 -5.54 23.74
C GLU A 188 -9.53 -5.83 24.11
N LYS A 189 -9.99 -5.30 25.26
CA LYS A 189 -11.36 -5.44 25.74
C LYS A 189 -12.37 -4.89 24.73
N LEU A 190 -12.06 -3.75 24.12
CA LEU A 190 -12.90 -3.12 23.10
C LEU A 190 -13.02 -3.98 21.83
N SER A 191 -12.01 -4.78 21.49
CA SER A 191 -12.02 -5.65 20.31
C SER A 191 -12.81 -6.94 20.47
N ILE A 192 -12.99 -7.44 21.72
CA ILE A 192 -13.58 -8.75 22.00
C ILE A 192 -14.97 -8.98 21.38
N PRO A 193 -15.93 -8.02 21.42
CA PRO A 193 -17.24 -8.24 20.82
C PRO A 193 -17.15 -8.60 19.33
N TYR A 194 -16.26 -7.95 18.58
CA TYR A 194 -16.06 -8.19 17.15
C TYR A 194 -15.35 -9.51 16.87
N LYS A 195 -14.40 -9.91 17.73
CA LYS A 195 -13.70 -11.21 17.63
C LYS A 195 -14.62 -12.41 17.92
N LYS A 196 -15.71 -12.19 18.67
CA LYS A 196 -16.70 -13.22 19.06
C LYS A 196 -17.98 -13.21 18.21
N ASP A 197 -18.15 -12.24 17.34
CA ASP A 197 -19.30 -12.15 16.44
C ASP A 197 -19.08 -13.06 15.22
N GLU A 198 -19.71 -14.24 15.24
CA GLU A 198 -19.59 -15.21 14.15
C GLU A 198 -20.23 -14.73 12.84
N LEU A 199 -21.28 -13.92 12.90
CA LEU A 199 -21.93 -13.39 11.69
C LEU A 199 -21.05 -12.35 11.02
N LEU A 200 -20.42 -11.48 11.81
CA LEU A 200 -19.41 -10.54 11.34
C LEU A 200 -18.25 -11.29 10.66
N LYS A 201 -17.71 -12.31 11.34
CA LYS A 201 -16.63 -13.15 10.78
C LYS A 201 -17.04 -13.84 9.48
N GLU A 202 -18.28 -14.31 9.37
CA GLU A 202 -18.79 -14.90 8.12
C GLU A 202 -18.81 -13.87 6.97
N LYS A 203 -19.29 -12.65 7.22
CA LYS A 203 -19.25 -11.56 6.24
C LYS A 203 -17.81 -11.26 5.81
N ILE A 204 -16.91 -11.07 6.78
CA ILE A 204 -15.49 -10.78 6.53
C ILE A 204 -14.85 -11.90 5.70
N LYS A 205 -15.11 -13.16 6.05
CA LYS A 205 -14.60 -14.32 5.32
C LYS A 205 -15.06 -14.31 3.86
N LYS A 206 -16.33 -13.99 3.58
CA LYS A 206 -16.82 -13.89 2.18
C LYS A 206 -16.06 -12.85 1.37
N ILE A 207 -15.72 -11.70 1.97
CA ILE A 207 -14.91 -10.67 1.31
C ILE A 207 -13.47 -11.12 1.15
N GLY A 208 -12.90 -11.80 2.14
CA GLY A 208 -11.58 -12.41 2.07
C GLY A 208 -11.46 -13.47 0.96
N ASP A 209 -12.47 -14.35 0.84
CA ASP A 209 -12.55 -15.35 -0.23
C ASP A 209 -12.62 -14.66 -1.61
N LYS A 210 -13.39 -13.57 -1.75
CA LYS A 210 -13.43 -12.75 -2.97
C LYS A 210 -12.10 -12.03 -3.24
N TYR A 211 -11.40 -11.58 -2.20
CA TYR A 211 -10.06 -11.00 -2.34
C TYR A 211 -9.04 -12.01 -2.89
N LEU A 212 -9.20 -13.30 -2.56
CA LEU A 212 -8.35 -14.38 -3.07
C LEU A 212 -8.80 -14.95 -4.42
N SER A 213 -10.01 -14.65 -4.89
CA SER A 213 -10.48 -15.08 -6.20
C SER A 213 -9.82 -14.32 -7.35
N GLU A 214 -9.93 -14.84 -8.56
CA GLU A 214 -9.53 -14.10 -9.76
C GLU A 214 -10.49 -12.94 -10.02
N GLY A 215 -9.94 -11.79 -10.40
CA GLY A 215 -10.70 -10.62 -10.82
C GLY A 215 -10.30 -10.17 -12.22
N THR A 216 -10.85 -9.03 -12.63
CA THR A 216 -10.66 -8.48 -13.99
C THR A 216 -10.09 -7.06 -14.00
N THR A 217 -10.00 -6.43 -12.82
CA THR A 217 -9.58 -5.05 -12.67
C THR A 217 -8.18 -5.00 -12.11
N LEU A 218 -7.25 -4.32 -12.77
CA LEU A 218 -5.94 -4.04 -12.17
C LEU A 218 -6.15 -3.15 -10.95
N ILE A 219 -5.73 -3.61 -9.78
CA ILE A 219 -5.73 -2.82 -8.55
C ILE A 219 -4.30 -2.59 -8.07
N HIS A 220 -4.09 -1.52 -7.32
CA HIS A 220 -2.87 -1.25 -6.56
C HIS A 220 -2.68 -2.29 -5.44
N GLY A 221 -3.76 -2.64 -4.73
CA GLY A 221 -3.75 -3.66 -3.68
C GLY A 221 -3.28 -3.18 -2.29
N ASP A 222 -2.91 -1.90 -2.17
CA ASP A 222 -2.56 -1.23 -0.91
C ASP A 222 -2.60 0.31 -1.08
N PHE A 223 -3.75 0.83 -1.52
CA PHE A 223 -3.90 2.24 -1.91
C PHE A 223 -4.22 3.13 -0.69
N TYR A 224 -3.21 3.44 0.12
CA TYR A 224 -3.34 4.24 1.35
C TYR A 224 -2.31 5.37 1.44
N PRO A 225 -2.42 6.32 2.41
CA PRO A 225 -1.53 7.47 2.50
C PRO A 225 -0.02 7.19 2.52
N GLY A 226 0.42 6.01 2.97
CA GLY A 226 1.84 5.62 2.90
C GLY A 226 2.32 5.24 1.50
N SER A 227 1.40 4.95 0.58
CA SER A 227 1.66 4.64 -0.83
C SER A 227 1.48 5.85 -1.74
N TRP A 228 1.20 7.03 -1.17
CA TRP A 228 1.01 8.27 -1.91
C TRP A 228 2.10 9.27 -1.50
N MET A 229 2.90 9.69 -2.47
CA MET A 229 3.90 10.73 -2.28
C MET A 229 3.36 12.06 -2.78
N SER A 230 3.46 13.09 -1.95
CA SER A 230 3.12 14.46 -2.34
C SER A 230 4.37 15.24 -2.73
N LYS A 231 4.31 15.90 -3.88
CA LYS A 231 5.35 16.82 -4.35
C LYS A 231 4.69 18.04 -4.97
N GLN A 232 4.67 19.14 -4.22
CA GLN A 232 3.90 20.34 -4.57
C GLN A 232 2.42 19.98 -4.74
N GLU A 233 1.83 20.28 -5.90
CA GLU A 233 0.43 19.97 -6.22
C GLU A 233 0.24 18.58 -6.85
N ASN A 234 1.34 17.83 -7.08
CA ASN A 234 1.29 16.52 -7.70
C ASN A 234 1.31 15.39 -6.66
N ILE A 235 0.55 14.34 -6.94
CA ILE A 235 0.53 13.08 -6.18
C ILE A 235 1.14 11.98 -7.03
N TYR A 236 2.07 11.22 -6.46
CA TYR A 236 2.68 10.05 -7.06
C TYR A 236 2.29 8.80 -6.27
N ILE A 237 1.96 7.72 -6.98
CA ILE A 237 1.61 6.43 -6.42
C ILE A 237 2.83 5.52 -6.49
N ILE A 238 3.16 4.95 -5.33
CA ILE A 238 4.34 4.11 -5.13
C ILE A 238 3.96 2.79 -4.47
N ASP A 239 4.89 1.85 -4.47
CA ASP A 239 4.76 0.56 -3.78
C ASP A 239 3.58 -0.34 -4.23
N PRO A 240 3.26 -0.48 -5.54
CA PRO A 240 2.21 -1.37 -6.03
C PRO A 240 2.60 -2.87 -6.02
N GLU A 241 3.39 -3.31 -5.05
CA GLU A 241 3.86 -4.71 -4.95
C GLU A 241 2.73 -5.70 -4.61
N PHE A 242 1.64 -5.19 -4.02
CA PHE A 242 0.41 -5.93 -3.76
C PHE A 242 -0.56 -5.94 -4.95
N SER A 243 -0.19 -5.39 -6.10
CA SER A 243 -1.08 -5.33 -7.25
C SER A 243 -1.41 -6.71 -7.82
N PHE A 244 -2.63 -6.86 -8.32
CA PHE A 244 -3.13 -8.05 -9.02
C PHE A 244 -4.40 -7.68 -9.80
N LEU A 245 -4.95 -8.66 -10.53
CA LEU A 245 -6.29 -8.56 -11.12
C LEU A 245 -7.36 -8.94 -10.10
N GLY A 246 -8.00 -7.94 -9.52
CA GLY A 246 -9.04 -8.05 -8.49
C GLY A 246 -10.32 -7.30 -8.87
N PHE A 247 -10.90 -6.60 -7.90
CA PHE A 247 -12.12 -5.81 -8.03
C PHE A 247 -11.89 -4.38 -7.50
N ALA A 248 -12.52 -3.38 -8.14
CA ALA A 248 -12.24 -1.96 -7.92
C ALA A 248 -12.54 -1.51 -6.48
N GLU A 249 -13.58 -2.07 -5.89
CA GLU A 249 -14.05 -1.75 -4.55
C GLU A 249 -13.01 -2.04 -3.47
N PHE A 250 -12.00 -2.89 -3.76
CA PHE A 250 -10.92 -3.14 -2.82
C PHE A 250 -10.08 -1.86 -2.59
N ASP A 251 -9.50 -1.28 -3.64
CA ASP A 251 -8.70 -0.05 -3.50
C ASP A 251 -9.57 1.14 -3.06
N LEU A 252 -10.81 1.23 -3.56
CA LEU A 252 -11.74 2.29 -3.17
C LEU A 252 -12.15 2.19 -1.69
N GLY A 253 -12.35 0.99 -1.17
CA GLY A 253 -12.68 0.79 0.23
C GLY A 253 -11.51 1.07 1.15
N VAL A 254 -10.29 0.71 0.73
CA VAL A 254 -9.06 1.10 1.43
C VAL A 254 -8.92 2.62 1.45
N LEU A 255 -9.09 3.29 0.31
CA LEU A 255 -9.10 4.76 0.21
C LEU A 255 -10.14 5.39 1.16
N ALA A 256 -11.38 4.91 1.10
CA ALA A 256 -12.48 5.41 1.92
C ALA A 256 -12.19 5.27 3.41
N ALA A 257 -11.71 4.10 3.83
CA ALA A 257 -11.41 3.81 5.22
C ALA A 257 -10.33 4.72 5.79
N HIS A 258 -9.25 4.93 5.03
CA HIS A 258 -8.18 5.83 5.47
C HIS A 258 -8.66 7.27 5.58
N PHE A 259 -9.50 7.73 4.66
CA PHE A 259 -10.13 9.04 4.74
C PHE A 259 -11.08 9.14 5.95
N ILE A 260 -11.92 8.12 6.21
CA ILE A 260 -12.79 8.07 7.39
C ILE A 260 -11.99 8.05 8.70
N LEU A 261 -10.87 7.34 8.76
CA LEU A 261 -10.00 7.34 9.95
C LEU A 261 -9.46 8.74 10.26
N ILE A 262 -9.19 9.54 9.23
CA ILE A 262 -8.70 10.92 9.36
C ILE A 262 -9.82 11.90 9.69
N SER A 263 -10.92 11.88 8.92
CA SER A 263 -12.00 12.89 9.00
C SER A 263 -13.11 12.53 9.97
N LYS A 264 -13.26 11.24 10.31
CA LYS A 264 -14.40 10.64 11.03
C LYS A 264 -15.74 10.83 10.32
N ASP A 265 -15.70 11.07 9.00
CA ASP A 265 -16.89 11.34 8.19
C ASP A 265 -17.15 10.24 7.17
N LYS A 266 -18.30 9.55 7.31
CA LYS A 266 -18.72 8.47 6.40
C LYS A 266 -19.13 8.96 5.01
N ALA A 267 -19.46 10.25 4.84
CA ALA A 267 -19.87 10.83 3.55
C ALA A 267 -18.74 10.79 2.50
N VAL A 268 -17.54 10.40 2.91
CA VAL A 268 -16.43 10.02 2.03
C VAL A 268 -16.85 8.91 1.05
N ILE A 269 -17.65 7.93 1.48
CA ILE A 269 -18.11 6.83 0.60
C ILE A 269 -18.95 7.41 -0.54
N ASP A 270 -19.97 8.20 -0.22
CA ASP A 270 -20.84 8.85 -1.21
C ASP A 270 -20.01 9.72 -2.19
N THR A 271 -19.01 10.43 -1.65
CA THR A 271 -18.11 11.26 -2.47
C THR A 271 -17.26 10.43 -3.44
N ILE A 272 -16.82 9.24 -3.02
CA ILE A 272 -16.09 8.32 -3.90
C ILE A 272 -17.00 7.79 -5.00
N GLU A 273 -18.23 7.38 -4.65
CA GLU A 273 -19.24 6.93 -5.61
C GLU A 273 -19.56 8.00 -6.66
N ASP A 274 -19.75 9.25 -6.23
CA ASP A 274 -20.04 10.39 -7.11
C ASP A 274 -18.92 10.66 -8.12
N PHE A 275 -17.65 10.49 -7.72
CA PHE A 275 -16.50 10.81 -8.56
C PHE A 275 -15.95 9.62 -9.34
N TYR A 276 -16.31 8.39 -8.97
CA TYR A 276 -15.85 7.22 -9.66
C TYR A 276 -16.64 7.04 -10.98
N PRO A 277 -15.96 6.90 -12.13
CA PRO A 277 -16.59 7.08 -13.44
C PRO A 277 -17.44 5.90 -13.93
N THR A 278 -17.48 4.79 -13.20
CA THR A 278 -18.25 3.60 -13.56
C THR A 278 -19.04 3.11 -12.37
N THR A 279 -20.07 2.29 -12.61
CA THR A 279 -20.82 1.66 -11.53
C THR A 279 -19.90 0.80 -10.66
N ILE A 280 -20.07 0.90 -9.35
CA ILE A 280 -19.43 0.08 -8.32
C ILE A 280 -20.49 -0.58 -7.47
N GLU A 281 -20.14 -1.70 -6.85
CA GLU A 281 -21.01 -2.38 -5.88
C GLU A 281 -20.93 -1.67 -4.53
N SER A 282 -21.85 -0.73 -4.25
CA SER A 282 -21.86 0.09 -3.02
C SER A 282 -21.74 -0.71 -1.73
N ALA A 283 -22.44 -1.86 -1.64
CA ALA A 283 -22.37 -2.73 -0.48
C ALA A 283 -20.97 -3.33 -0.29
N LEU A 284 -20.30 -3.70 -1.39
CA LEU A 284 -18.95 -4.24 -1.35
C LEU A 284 -17.93 -3.15 -0.99
N LEU A 285 -18.09 -1.93 -1.53
CA LEU A 285 -17.27 -0.78 -1.14
C LEU A 285 -17.38 -0.53 0.38
N ALA A 286 -18.60 -0.49 0.91
CA ALA A 286 -18.85 -0.32 2.35
C ALA A 286 -18.19 -1.45 3.17
N GLN A 287 -18.36 -2.70 2.76
CA GLN A 287 -17.79 -3.85 3.46
C GLN A 287 -16.25 -3.81 3.51
N VAL A 288 -15.59 -3.54 2.38
CA VAL A 288 -14.13 -3.37 2.36
C VAL A 288 -13.71 -2.20 3.26
N THR A 289 -14.44 -1.09 3.19
CA THR A 289 -14.19 0.10 4.02
C THR A 289 -14.22 -0.23 5.51
N GLY A 290 -15.28 -0.92 5.97
CA GLY A 290 -15.40 -1.32 7.36
C GLY A 290 -14.29 -2.30 7.78
N ILE A 291 -13.96 -3.28 6.94
CA ILE A 291 -12.89 -4.25 7.21
C ILE A 291 -11.55 -3.53 7.36
N GLU A 292 -11.25 -2.57 6.49
CA GLU A 292 -10.03 -1.77 6.57
C GLU A 292 -9.97 -0.95 7.86
N ILE A 293 -11.05 -0.29 8.26
CA ILE A 293 -11.10 0.46 9.52
C ILE A 293 -10.80 -0.48 10.70
N MET A 294 -11.47 -1.64 10.75
CA MET A 294 -11.24 -2.62 11.81
C MET A 294 -9.79 -3.14 11.80
N ARG A 295 -9.24 -3.54 10.64
CA ARG A 295 -7.86 -4.05 10.55
C ARG A 295 -6.84 -3.02 11.03
N ARG A 296 -7.07 -1.73 10.79
CA ARG A 296 -6.15 -0.66 11.20
C ARG A 296 -6.27 -0.31 12.69
N LEU A 297 -7.43 -0.53 13.30
CA LEU A 297 -7.66 -0.28 14.72
C LEU A 297 -7.26 -1.46 15.60
N ILE A 298 -7.62 -2.69 15.21
CA ILE A 298 -7.47 -3.91 16.02
C ILE A 298 -6.57 -4.98 15.37
N GLY A 299 -5.84 -4.62 14.32
CA GLY A 299 -4.81 -5.46 13.69
C GLY A 299 -3.38 -5.08 14.06
N LEU A 300 -2.42 -5.80 13.48
CA LEU A 300 -0.99 -5.60 13.75
C LEU A 300 -0.44 -4.28 13.17
N ALA A 301 -0.92 -3.89 11.99
CA ALA A 301 -0.38 -2.77 11.21
C ALA A 301 -0.99 -1.44 11.64
N GLN A 302 -0.51 -0.91 12.78
CA GLN A 302 -0.92 0.36 13.36
C GLN A 302 -0.55 1.57 12.50
N LEU A 303 -1.40 2.59 12.51
CA LEU A 303 -1.21 3.86 11.81
C LEU A 303 -0.64 4.93 12.75
N PRO A 304 0.06 5.95 12.23
CA PRO A 304 0.53 7.09 13.03
C PRO A 304 -0.62 8.07 13.32
N ILE A 305 -1.73 7.56 13.86
CA ILE A 305 -2.90 8.33 14.28
C ILE A 305 -3.13 8.17 15.78
N VAL A 306 -3.40 9.27 16.47
CA VAL A 306 -3.69 9.26 17.90
C VAL A 306 -5.19 9.34 18.11
N LEU A 307 -5.78 8.27 18.61
CA LEU A 307 -7.22 8.17 18.89
C LEU A 307 -7.45 7.76 20.34
N THR A 308 -8.42 8.39 20.98
CA THR A 308 -8.95 7.95 22.28
C THR A 308 -9.68 6.60 22.14
N LEU A 309 -9.84 5.85 23.24
CA LEU A 309 -10.65 4.62 23.23
C LEU A 309 -12.08 4.88 22.74
N GLN A 310 -12.69 6.01 23.14
CA GLN A 310 -14.04 6.36 22.70
C GLN A 310 -14.12 6.60 21.19
N GLU A 311 -13.12 7.26 20.60
CA GLU A 311 -13.06 7.46 19.15
C GLU A 311 -12.86 6.14 18.41
N LYS A 312 -12.00 5.25 18.93
CA LYS A 312 -11.84 3.89 18.38
C LYS A 312 -13.14 3.09 18.48
N GLU A 313 -13.86 3.19 19.59
CA GLU A 313 -15.16 2.54 19.78
C GLU A 313 -16.16 3.01 18.72
N ASN A 314 -16.29 4.33 18.53
CA ASN A 314 -17.20 4.91 17.55
C ASN A 314 -16.84 4.46 16.11
N LEU A 315 -15.55 4.43 15.78
CA LEU A 315 -15.08 3.98 14.47
C LEU A 315 -15.29 2.47 14.26
N LEU A 316 -15.11 1.64 15.30
CA LEU A 316 -15.41 0.22 15.23
C LEU A 316 -16.91 -0.05 15.06
N GLN A 317 -17.77 0.72 15.72
CA GLN A 317 -19.23 0.63 15.55
C GLN A 317 -19.65 1.06 14.13
N LEU A 318 -19.08 2.15 13.60
CA LEU A 318 -19.30 2.55 12.22
C LEU A 318 -18.87 1.45 11.24
N ALA A 319 -17.65 0.93 11.41
CA ALA A 319 -17.11 -0.13 10.59
C ALA A 319 -17.98 -1.39 10.63
N TYR A 320 -18.50 -1.75 11.80
CA TYR A 320 -19.41 -2.87 11.96
C TYR A 320 -20.67 -2.69 11.12
N GLN A 321 -21.32 -1.52 11.20
CA GLN A 321 -22.49 -1.21 10.38
C GLN A 321 -22.21 -1.31 8.88
N LEU A 322 -21.04 -0.82 8.44
CA LEU A 322 -20.63 -0.91 7.04
C LEU A 322 -20.45 -2.35 6.55
N ILE A 323 -19.99 -3.26 7.41
CA ILE A 323 -19.79 -4.68 7.06
C ILE A 323 -21.12 -5.45 7.06
N MET A 324 -22.02 -5.09 7.97
CA MET A 324 -23.24 -5.85 8.24
C MET A 324 -24.40 -5.49 7.30
N ASN A 325 -24.43 -4.26 6.79
CA ASN A 325 -25.36 -3.82 5.73
C ASN A 325 -25.17 -4.66 4.45
#